data_AF-A0A7C3BVC7-F1
#
_entry.id   AF-A0A7C3BVC7-F1
#
_cell.length_a   1.000
_cell.length_b   1.000
_cell.length_c   1.000
_cell.angle_alpha   90.00
_cell.angle_beta   90.00
_cell.angle_gamma   90.00
#
_symmetry.space_group_name_H-M   'P 1'
#
loop_
_entity.id
_entity.type
_entity.pdbx_description
1 polymer ?
#
loop_
_entity_poly.entity_id
_entity_poly.type
_entity_poly.pdbx_seq_one_letter_code
_entity_poly.pdbx_strand_id
1 'polypeptide(L)'
;MDKLAVLSVGDSTHLGFGKSRIYYAGMPSEKAFSIVQRKWEFPYQGFAWNLFYPKEQSKITIDGVNILVENVAPDEIRLRL
;
A
#
# COMPACT_ATOMS: atom_id res chain seq x y z
N MET A 1 -10.20 -9.80 11.59
CA MET A 1 -9.10 -10.76 11.42
C MET A 1 -7.89 -9.92 11.09
N ASP A 2 -6.92 -9.81 12.00
CA ASP A 2 -5.66 -9.10 11.74
C ASP A 2 -4.90 -9.86 10.65
N LYS A 3 -4.91 -9.36 9.42
CA LYS A 3 -4.18 -10.00 8.32
C LYS A 3 -2.83 -9.32 8.18
N LEU A 4 -1.77 -10.06 8.52
CA LEU A 4 -0.40 -9.61 8.29
C LEU A 4 -0.05 -9.85 6.81
N ALA A 5 0.36 -8.78 6.13
CA ALA A 5 0.78 -8.80 4.73
C ALA A 5 2.21 -8.26 4.65
N VAL A 6 3.12 -9.09 4.17
CA VAL A 6 4.48 -8.68 3.80
C VAL A 6 4.48 -8.48 2.29
N LEU A 7 4.90 -7.31 1.83
CA LEU A 7 4.96 -6.96 0.42
C LEU A 7 6.37 -6.51 0.08
N SER A 8 6.98 -7.18 -0.90
CA SER A 8 8.20 -6.70 -1.54
C SER A 8 7.87 -5.59 -2.53
N VAL A 9 8.87 -4.83 -3.00
CA VAL A 9 8.65 -3.85 -4.07
C VAL A 9 8.06 -4.53 -5.31
N GLY A 10 6.91 -4.03 -5.76
CA GLY A 10 6.14 -4.58 -6.87
C GLY A 10 5.06 -5.59 -6.45
N ASP A 11 5.13 -6.14 -5.23
CA ASP A 11 4.10 -7.04 -4.73
C ASP A 11 2.80 -6.28 -4.47
N SER A 12 1.68 -7.00 -4.62
CA SER A 12 0.34 -6.45 -4.44
C SER A 12 -0.46 -7.22 -3.41
N THR A 13 -1.24 -6.50 -2.62
CA THR A 13 -2.31 -7.09 -1.80
C THR A 13 -3.65 -6.44 -2.10
N HIS A 14 -4.70 -7.19 -1.82
CA HIS A 14 -6.07 -6.73 -1.92
C HIS A 14 -6.48 -6.13 -0.58
N LEU A 15 -7.00 -4.89 -0.61
CA LEU A 15 -7.48 -4.16 0.57
C LEU A 15 -8.80 -4.73 1.13
N GLY A 16 -9.34 -5.79 0.54
CA GLY A 16 -10.61 -6.40 0.89
C GLY A 16 -11.76 -5.80 0.08
N PHE A 17 -12.30 -4.64 0.50
CA PHE A 17 -13.51 -4.09 -0.12
C PHE A 17 -13.25 -3.55 -1.54
N GLY A 18 -13.95 -4.12 -2.53
CA GLY A 18 -13.95 -3.67 -3.93
C GLY A 18 -12.86 -4.33 -4.81
N LYS A 19 -12.49 -3.67 -5.92
CA LYS A 19 -11.43 -4.12 -6.85
C LYS A 19 -10.09 -3.42 -6.62
N SER A 20 -9.96 -2.68 -5.52
CA SER A 20 -8.79 -1.85 -5.21
C SER A 20 -7.62 -2.72 -4.74
N ARG A 21 -6.51 -2.69 -5.47
CA ARG A 21 -5.24 -3.30 -5.04
C ARG A 21 -4.25 -2.22 -4.66
N ILE A 22 -3.44 -2.50 -3.65
CA ILE A 22 -2.26 -1.70 -3.36
C ILE A 22 -1.01 -2.45 -3.73
N TYR A 23 0.00 -1.70 -4.15
CA TYR A 23 1.32 -2.20 -4.48
C TYR A 23 2.34 -1.44 -3.66
N TYR A 24 3.34 -2.14 -3.12
CA TYR A 24 4.47 -1.47 -2.51
C TYR A 24 5.41 -0.98 -3.61
N ALA A 25 5.68 0.33 -3.66
CA ALA A 25 6.55 0.94 -4.67
C ALA A 25 7.92 1.33 -4.12
N GLY A 26 8.24 0.88 -2.89
CA GLY A 26 9.53 1.10 -2.26
C GLY A 26 9.65 2.45 -1.55
N MET A 27 10.89 2.81 -1.23
CA MET A 27 11.22 4.07 -0.56
C MET A 27 11.88 5.05 -1.55
N PRO A 28 11.20 6.12 -1.99
CA PRO A 28 11.83 7.16 -2.80
C PRO A 28 12.89 7.97 -2.05
N SER A 29 12.88 7.94 -0.71
CA SER A 29 13.91 8.54 0.15
C SER A 29 13.98 7.79 1.48
N GLU A 30 15.03 7.98 2.28
CA GLU A 30 15.15 7.36 3.60
C GLU A 30 14.01 7.72 4.57
N LYS A 31 13.30 8.82 4.31
CA LYS A 31 12.26 9.37 5.18
C LYS A 31 10.85 9.14 4.66
N ALA A 32 10.68 8.60 3.46
CA ALA A 32 9.36 8.42 2.86
C ALA A 32 9.26 7.10 2.12
N PHE A 33 8.10 6.48 2.18
CA PHE A 33 7.75 5.29 1.41
C PHE A 33 6.55 5.55 0.51
N SER A 34 6.40 4.67 -0.47
CA SER A 34 5.50 4.84 -1.59
C SER A 34 4.60 3.61 -1.73
N ILE A 35 3.30 3.86 -1.78
CA ILE A 35 2.28 2.84 -2.04
C ILE A 35 1.47 3.28 -3.25
N VAL A 36 1.38 2.42 -4.26
CA VAL A 36 0.55 2.67 -5.43
C VAL A 36 -0.82 2.06 -5.19
N GLN A 37 -1.85 2.89 -5.25
CA GLN A 37 -3.23 2.43 -5.26
C GLN A 37 -3.69 2.30 -6.70
N ARG A 38 -4.19 1.11 -7.07
CA ARG A 38 -4.81 0.87 -8.37
C ARG A 38 -6.30 0.59 -8.17
N LYS A 39 -7.14 1.40 -8.82
CA LYS A 39 -8.58 1.19 -8.91
C LYS A 39 -8.96 0.69 -10.30
N TRP A 40 -9.92 -0.23 -10.32
CA TRP A 40 -10.49 -0.78 -11.54
C TRP A 40 -11.99 -0.48 -11.57
N GLU A 41 -12.42 0.47 -12.40
CA GLU A 41 -13.82 0.88 -12.51
C GLU A 41 -14.55 0.10 -13.61
N PHE A 42 -13.91 -0.12 -14.77
CA PHE A 42 -14.52 -0.80 -15.93
C PHE A 42 -13.55 -1.77 -16.61
N PRO A 43 -14.02 -2.81 -17.33
CA PRO A 43 -13.15 -3.65 -18.14
C PRO A 43 -12.23 -2.78 -19.01
N TYR A 44 -10.92 -3.02 -18.95
CA TYR A 44 -9.88 -2.29 -19.70
C TYR A 44 -9.61 -0.82 -19.31
N GLN A 45 -10.25 -0.30 -18.26
CA GLN A 45 -9.96 1.04 -17.71
C GLN A 45 -9.66 0.97 -16.22
N GLY A 46 -8.53 1.56 -15.83
CA GLY A 46 -8.13 1.66 -14.44
C GLY A 46 -7.27 2.89 -14.22
N PHE A 47 -7.41 3.47 -13.03
CA PHE A 47 -6.59 4.57 -12.59
C PHE A 47 -5.62 4.04 -11.54
N ALA A 48 -4.40 4.56 -11.57
CA ALA A 48 -3.42 4.32 -10.53
C ALA A 48 -2.78 5.65 -10.15
N TRP A 49 -2.52 5.82 -8.87
CA TRP A 49 -1.77 6.96 -8.36
C TRP A 49 -0.84 6.49 -7.26
N ASN A 50 0.24 7.25 -7.10
CA ASN A 50 1.23 6.98 -6.09
C ASN A 50 0.94 7.82 -4.83
N LEU A 51 0.90 7.17 -3.67
CA LEU A 51 0.72 7.77 -2.37
C LEU A 51 2.06 7.72 -1.64
N PHE A 52 2.46 8.87 -1.10
CA PHE A 52 3.70 9.00 -0.35
C PHE A 52 3.39 9.26 1.12
N TYR A 53 4.07 8.51 1.98
CA TYR A 53 3.90 8.59 3.42
C TYR A 53 5.27 8.77 4.09
N PRO A 54 5.37 9.55 5.18
CA PRO A 54 6.56 9.58 6.01
C PRO A 54 6.83 8.20 6.63
N LYS A 55 8.09 7.78 6.71
CA LYS A 55 8.49 6.49 7.31
C LYS A 55 8.00 6.30 8.75
N GLU A 56 7.92 7.39 9.50
CA GLU A 56 7.46 7.40 10.90
C GLU A 56 5.94 7.23 11.02
N GLN A 57 5.19 7.36 9.92
CA GLN A 57 3.75 7.22 9.94
C GLN A 57 3.36 5.74 9.99
N SER A 58 3.01 5.28 11.20
CA SER A 58 2.58 3.90 11.46
C SER A 58 1.12 3.63 11.10
N LYS A 59 0.29 4.66 10.88
CA LYS A 59 -1.13 4.51 10.52
C LYS A 59 -1.43 5.28 9.26
N ILE A 60 -1.89 4.57 8.24
CA ILE A 60 -2.27 5.15 6.96
C ILE A 60 -3.69 4.74 6.62
N THR A 61 -4.38 5.60 5.88
CA THR A 61 -5.72 5.31 5.37
C THR A 61 -5.66 5.32 3.85
N ILE A 62 -6.05 4.21 3.24
CA ILE A 62 -6.14 4.07 1.78
C ILE A 62 -7.55 3.61 1.45
N ASP A 63 -8.25 4.36 0.60
CA ASP A 63 -9.64 4.06 0.21
C ASP A 63 -10.63 3.91 1.39
N GLY A 64 -10.38 4.61 2.50
CA GLY A 64 -11.18 4.49 3.73
C GLY A 64 -10.84 3.27 4.60
N VAL A 65 -9.90 2.42 4.18
CA VAL A 65 -9.37 1.31 4.98
C VAL A 65 -8.18 1.80 5.79
N ASN A 66 -8.23 1.61 7.11
CA ASN A 66 -7.13 1.91 8.00
C ASN A 66 -6.14 0.74 8.00
N ILE A 67 -4.88 1.04 7.75
CA ILE A 67 -3.80 0.06 7.67
C ILE A 67 -2.75 0.46 8.69
N LEU A 68 -2.29 -0.52 9.48
CA LEU A 68 -1.16 -0.33 10.38
C LEU A 68 0.12 -0.76 9.66
N VAL A 69 1.09 0.14 9.61
CA VAL A 69 2.43 -0.10 9.09
C VAL A 69 3.31 -0.51 10.27
N GLU A 70 3.68 -1.79 10.31
CA GLU A 70 4.53 -2.32 11.39
C GLU A 70 6.01 -2.04 11.12
N ASN A 71 6.45 -2.17 9.87
CA ASN A 71 7.82 -1.90 9.47
C ASN A 71 7.90 -1.52 7.99
N VAL A 72 8.88 -0.68 7.63
CA VAL A 72 9.16 -0.23 6.27
C VAL A 72 10.66 -0.31 6.00
N ALA A 73 11.02 -1.04 4.95
CA ALA A 73 12.37 -1.13 4.41
C ALA A 73 12.37 -0.80 2.91
N PRO A 74 13.52 -0.46 2.30
CA PRO A 74 13.58 -0.09 0.88
C PRO A 74 13.02 -1.18 -0.06
N ASP A 75 13.14 -2.44 0.34
CA ASP A 75 12.79 -3.65 -0.41
C ASP A 75 11.48 -4.31 0.04
N GLU A 76 11.10 -4.21 1.32
CA GLU A 76 9.86 -4.78 1.86
C GLU A 76 9.08 -3.83 2.78
N ILE A 77 7.77 -4.02 2.85
CA ILE A 77 6.89 -3.39 3.83
C ILE A 77 6.03 -4.44 4.53
N ARG A 78 5.80 -4.23 5.84
CA ARG A 78 4.96 -5.08 6.67
C ARG A 78 3.72 -4.31 7.10
N LEU A 79 2.57 -4.81 6.68
CA LEU A 79 1.27 -4.19 6.89
C LEU A 79 0.39 -5.13 7.70
N ARG A 80 -0.43 -4.55 8.57
CA ARG A 80 -1.56 -5.23 9.21
C ARG A 80 -2.85 -4.58 8.73
N LEU A 81 -3.65 -5.39 8.03
CA LEU A 81 -4.95 -5.05 7.44
C LEU A 81 -6.09 -5.51 8.34
#